data_AF-A0A559UDH8-F1
#
_entry.id   AF-A0A559UDH8-F1
#
_cell.length_a   1.000
_cell.length_b   1.000
_cell.length_c   1.000
_cell.angle_alpha   90.00
_cell.angle_beta   90.00
_cell.angle_gamma   90.00
#
_symmetry.space_group_name_H-M   'P 1'
#
loop_
_entity.id
_entity.type
_entity.pdbx_description
1 polymer ?
#
loop_
_entity_poly.entity_id
_entity_poly.type
_entity_poly.pdbx_seq_one_letter_code
_entity_poly.pdbx_strand_id
1 'polypeptide(L)' 'MEPGSTLVLFTDGLIETRGGDLDQRLTELTDLLTGTTHKLDQLCDTLISRLAPTPAEDDIAILAARICPPN' A
#
# COMPACT_ATOMS: atom_id res chain seq x y z
N MET A 1 1.95 10.48 -15.38
CA MET A 1 2.60 10.29 -14.07
C MET A 1 3.96 10.93 -14.18
N GLU A 2 4.29 11.85 -13.29
CA GLU A 2 5.53 12.64 -13.35
C GLU A 2 6.69 11.91 -12.68
N PRO A 3 7.96 12.21 -13.03
CA PRO A 3 9.11 11.76 -12.25
C PRO A 3 8.94 12.03 -10.75
N GLY A 4 9.28 11.05 -9.92
CA GLY A 4 9.03 11.06 -8.47
C GLY A 4 7.68 10.48 -8.05
N SER A 5 6.73 10.28 -8.97
CA SER A 5 5.47 9.60 -8.66
C SER A 5 5.73 8.15 -8.20
N THR A 6 4.99 7.70 -7.19
CA THR A 6 5.04 6.30 -6.72
C THR A 6 3.74 5.61 -7.12
N LEU A 7 3.85 4.48 -7.84
CA LEU A 7 2.76 3.55 -8.13
C LEU A 7 2.79 2.44 -7.09
N VAL A 8 1.64 2.17 -6.47
CA VAL A 8 1.45 1.03 -5.58
C VAL A 8 0.29 0.19 -6.10
N LEU A 9 0.56 -1.09 -6.35
CA LEU A 9 -0.43 -2.10 -6.70
C LEU A 9 -0.46 -3.14 -5.57
N PHE A 10 -1.64 -3.60 -5.21
CA PHE A 10 -1.84 -4.55 -4.12
C PHE A 10 -3.00 -5.49 -4.42
N THR A 11 -3.00 -6.66 -3.80
CA THR A 11 -4.16 -7.56 -3.77
C THR A 11 -5.17 -7.12 -2.72
N ASP A 12 -6.45 -7.40 -2.97
CA ASP A 12 -7.58 -7.10 -2.08
C ASP A 12 -7.37 -7.65 -0.65
N GLY A 13 -6.70 -8.78 -0.49
CA GLY A 13 -6.30 -9.33 0.82
C GLY A 13 -5.54 -8.35 1.74
N LEU A 14 -4.97 -7.26 1.21
CA LEU A 14 -4.36 -6.20 2.02
C LEU A 14 -5.38 -5.32 2.76
N ILE A 15 -6.57 -5.10 2.19
CA ILE A 15 -7.56 -4.13 2.70
C ILE A 15 -8.92 -4.76 3.03
N GLU A 16 -9.26 -5.88 2.40
CA GLU A 16 -10.51 -6.57 2.65
C GLU A 16 -10.43 -7.40 3.93
N THR A 17 -11.42 -7.21 4.80
CA THR A 17 -11.61 -8.01 6.02
C THR A 17 -13.10 -8.31 6.17
N ARG A 18 -13.45 -9.50 6.66
CA ARG A 18 -14.86 -9.86 6.88
C ARG A 18 -15.53 -8.93 7.90
N GLY A 19 -16.40 -8.05 7.40
CA GLY A 19 -17.17 -7.10 8.21
C GLY A 19 -16.47 -5.76 8.47
N GLY A 20 -15.32 -5.51 7.84
CA GLY A 20 -14.64 -4.21 7.89
C GLY A 20 -15.19 -3.21 6.87
N ASP A 21 -15.00 -1.93 7.16
CA ASP A 21 -15.34 -0.84 6.25
C ASP A 21 -14.22 -0.61 5.23
N LEU A 22 -14.49 -0.95 3.96
CA LEU A 22 -13.54 -0.80 2.86
C LEU A 22 -13.09 0.66 2.67
N ASP A 23 -14.00 1.62 2.83
CA ASP A 23 -13.70 3.05 2.64
C ASP A 23 -12.72 3.53 3.73
N GLN A 24 -12.92 3.06 4.96
CA GLN A 24 -11.99 3.34 6.06
C GLN A 24 -10.59 2.78 5.76
N ARG A 25 -10.51 1.53 5.29
CA ARG A 25 -9.23 0.86 4.96
C ARG A 25 -8.51 1.54 3.80
N LEU A 26 -9.25 1.97 2.77
CA LEU A 26 -8.70 2.74 1.66
C LEU A 26 -8.22 4.13 2.09
N THR A 27 -8.92 4.77 3.04
CA THR A 27 -8.48 6.03 3.62
C THR A 27 -7.16 5.85 4.37
N GLU A 28 -7.06 4.83 5.23
CA GLU A 28 -5.81 4.50 5.94
C GLU A 28 -4.65 4.19 4.97
N LEU A 29 -4.91 3.42 3.91
CA LEU A 29 -3.93 3.19 2.84
C LEU A 29 -3.46 4.50 2.22
N THR A 30 -4.39 5.38 1.86
CA THR A 30 -4.06 6.66 1.23
C THR A 30 -3.27 7.55 2.18
N ASP A 31 -3.63 7.60 3.46
CA ASP A 31 -2.90 8.37 4.48
C ASP A 31 -1.46 7.84 4.65
N LEU A 32 -1.26 6.53 4.64
CA LEU A 32 0.08 5.92 4.71
C LEU A 32 0.92 6.19 3.47
N LEU A 33 0.30 6.41 2.31
CA LEU A 33 0.97 6.79 1.07
C LEU A 33 1.27 8.30 0.99
N THR A 34 0.49 9.11 1.72
CA THR A 34 0.61 10.57 1.74
C THR A 34 1.66 10.99 2.77
N GLY A 35 2.73 11.67 2.32
CA GLY A 35 3.82 12.11 3.20
C GLY A 35 5.03 11.16 3.28
N THR A 36 4.99 10.07 2.52
CA THR A 36 6.07 9.06 2.48
C THR A 36 7.22 9.51 1.56
N THR A 37 8.34 9.95 2.14
CA THR A 37 9.64 10.06 1.43
C THR A 37 10.46 8.77 1.50
N HIS A 38 9.89 7.73 2.11
CA HIS A 38 10.56 6.47 2.36
C HIS A 38 11.03 5.76 1.08
N LYS A 39 12.01 4.89 1.27
CA LYS A 39 12.39 3.90 0.27
C LYS A 39 11.22 2.94 0.05
N LEU A 40 11.12 2.36 -1.16
CA LEU A 40 9.98 1.54 -1.57
C LEU A 40 9.81 0.27 -0.72
N ASP A 41 10.92 -0.31 -0.25
CA ASP A 41 10.94 -1.45 0.68
C ASP A 41 10.25 -1.12 2.00
N GLN A 42 10.63 0.00 2.63
CA GLN A 42 10.05 0.47 3.88
C GLN A 42 8.56 0.83 3.73
N LEU A 43 8.17 1.33 2.55
CA LEU A 43 6.76 1.57 2.24
C LEU A 43 5.99 0.26 2.25
N CYS A 44 6.45 -0.77 1.54
CA CYS A 44 5.80 -2.09 1.53
C CYS A 44 5.67 -2.68 2.94
N ASP A 45 6.74 -2.64 3.74
CA ASP A 45 6.72 -3.13 5.13
C ASP A 45 5.71 -2.36 5.99
N THR A 46 5.61 -1.04 5.80
CA THR A 46 4.64 -0.20 6.51
C THR A 46 3.22 -0.57 6.13
N LEU A 47 2.93 -0.76 4.84
CA LEU A 47 1.61 -1.15 4.38
C LEU A 47 1.19 -2.51 4.94
N ILE A 48 2.06 -3.52 4.86
CA ILE A 48 1.79 -4.85 5.41
C ILE A 48 1.56 -4.76 6.92
N SER A 49 2.47 -4.12 7.67
CA SER A 49 2.36 -4.07 9.14
C SER A 49 1.15 -3.29 9.66
N ARG A 50 0.61 -2.35 8.88
CA ARG A 50 -0.53 -1.50 9.31
C ARG A 50 -1.88 -1.98 8.81
N LEU A 51 -1.94 -2.55 7.61
CA LEU A 51 -3.19 -2.86 6.93
C LEU A 51 -3.50 -4.35 6.89
N ALA A 52 -2.48 -5.22 6.86
CA ALA A 52 -2.70 -6.66 6.72
C ALA A 52 -3.55 -7.19 7.89
N PRO A 53 -4.68 -7.88 7.60
CA PRO A 53 -5.47 -8.50 8.64
C PRO A 53 -4.65 -9.57 9.38
N THR A 54 -4.94 -9.72 10.67
CA THR A 54 -4.35 -10.78 11.51
C THR A 54 -5.47 -11.55 12.19
N PRO A 55 -5.71 -12.83 11.83
CA PRO A 55 -5.00 -13.60 10.80
C PRO A 55 -5.28 -13.08 9.38
N ALA A 56 -4.35 -13.33 8.45
CA ALA A 56 -4.60 -13.05 7.04
C ALA A 56 -5.74 -13.94 6.54
N GLU A 57 -6.72 -13.33 5.87
CA GLU A 57 -7.90 -14.03 5.34
C GLU A 57 -7.73 -14.43 3.87
N ASP A 58 -6.84 -13.76 3.14
CA ASP A 58 -6.50 -14.01 1.73
C ASP A 58 -5.00 -13.68 1.46
N ASP A 59 -4.52 -13.98 0.26
CA ASP A 59 -3.15 -13.71 -0.17
C ASP A 59 -2.85 -12.20 -0.25
N ILE A 60 -1.71 -11.80 0.32
CA ILE A 60 -1.26 -10.40 0.35
C ILE A 60 -0.02 -10.25 -0.53
N ALA A 61 -0.12 -9.44 -1.57
CA ALA A 61 1.00 -9.03 -2.39
C ALA A 61 0.98 -7.51 -2.60
N ILE A 62 2.18 -6.90 -2.61
CA ILE A 62 2.37 -5.47 -2.88
C ILE A 62 3.50 -5.30 -3.91
N LEU A 63 3.25 -4.49 -4.93
CA LEU A 63 4.25 -4.01 -5.87
C LEU A 63 4.31 -2.49 -5.80
N ALA A 64 5.48 -1.96 -5.44
CA ALA A 64 5.74 -0.53 -5.43
C ALA A 64 6.82 -0.16 -6.46
N ALA A 65 6.55 0.89 -7.24
CA ALA A 65 7.48 1.40 -8.25
C ALA A 65 7.54 2.92 -8.18
N ARG A 66 8.73 3.50 -8.35
CA ARG A 66 8.91 4.95 -8.46
C ARG A 66 9.33 5.31 -9.87
N ILE A 67 8.64 6.28 -10.46
CA ILE A 67 9.00 6.79 -11.77
C ILE A 67 10.27 7.62 -11.63
N CYS A 68 11.36 7.12 -12.18
CA CYS A 68 12.58 7.90 -12.31
C CYS A 68 12.52 8.78 -13.55
N PRO A 69 13.18 9.95 -13.55
CA PRO A 69 13.39 10.70 -14.78
C PRO A 69 14.10 9.82 -15.82
N PRO A 70 13.80 10.00 -17.11
CA PRO A 70 14.54 9.32 -18.17
C PRO A 70 16.02 9.71 -18.08
N ASN A 71 16.90 8.72 -18.24
CA ASN A 71 18.35 8.91 -18.31
C ASN A 71 18.75 9.77 -19.51
#